data_AF-A0A7X6YGJ5-F1
#
_entry.id   AF-A0A7X6YGJ5-F1
#
_cell.length_a   1.000
_cell.length_b   1.000
_cell.length_c   1.000
_cell.angle_alpha   90.00
_cell.angle_beta   90.00
_cell.angle_gamma   90.00
#
_symmetry.space_group_name_H-M   'P 1'
#
loop_
_entity.id
_entity.type
_entity.pdbx_description
1 polymer ?
#
loop_
_entity_poly.entity_id
_entity_poly.type
_entity_poly.pdbx_seq_one_letter_code
_entity_poly.pdbx_strand_id
1 'polypeptide(L)' 'MIIAVASGKGGTGKTTVSANLARVRGDVTLLDCDVEEPNVHLFVSGEPQGEPEIVSL' A
#
# COMPACT_ATOMS: atom_id res chain seq x y z
N MET A 1 -3.94 -12.56 8.73
CA MET A 1 -5.16 -12.01 8.08
C MET A 1 -4.71 -11.11 6.94
N ILE A 2 -5.31 -11.24 5.77
CA ILE A 2 -5.04 -10.39 4.60
C ILE A 2 -6.26 -9.50 4.38
N ILE A 3 -6.05 -8.20 4.21
CA ILE A 3 -7.10 -7.22 3.92
C ILE A 3 -6.75 -6.55 2.60
N ALA A 4 -7.65 -6.65 1.63
CA ALA A 4 -7.52 -5.94 0.36
C ALA A 4 -8.36 -4.67 0.38
N VAL A 5 -7.74 -3.53 0.07
CA VAL A 5 -8.42 -2.24 -0.10
C VAL A 5 -8.49 -1.94 -1.59
N ALA A 6 -9.70 -1.94 -2.15
CA ALA A 6 -9.97 -1.72 -3.57
C ALA A 6 -10.90 -0.53 -3.80
N SER A 7 -10.98 -0.03 -5.04
CA SER A 7 -11.90 1.05 -5.43
C SER A 7 -12.20 1.00 -6.93
N GLY A 8 -13.34 1.55 -7.33
CA GLY A 8 -13.72 1.63 -8.75
C GLY A 8 -13.11 2.76 -9.58
N LYS A 9 -12.41 3.74 -8.99
CA LYS A 9 -11.75 4.85 -9.73
C LYS A 9 -10.57 5.44 -8.97
N GLY A 10 -9.71 6.19 -9.66
CA GLY A 10 -8.66 7.02 -9.05
C GLY A 10 -9.24 8.11 -8.14
N GLY A 11 -8.49 8.50 -7.09
CA GLY A 11 -8.87 9.60 -6.19
C GLY A 11 -9.96 9.31 -5.15
N THR A 12 -10.39 8.05 -4.94
CA THR A 12 -11.38 7.71 -3.88
C THR A 12 -10.78 7.51 -2.49
N GLY A 13 -9.48 7.77 -2.31
CA GLY A 13 -8.81 7.65 -1.02
C GLY A 13 -8.37 6.24 -0.61
N LYS A 14 -8.18 5.30 -1.55
CA LYS A 14 -7.65 3.95 -1.26
C LYS A 14 -6.38 4.01 -0.41
N THR A 15 -5.37 4.74 -0.87
CA THR A 15 -4.11 4.92 -0.16
C THR A 15 -4.32 5.50 1.23
N THR A 16 -5.18 6.52 1.36
CA THR A 16 -5.47 7.16 2.65
C THR A 16 -6.02 6.16 3.66
N VAL A 17 -6.97 5.33 3.23
CA VAL A 17 -7.54 4.28 4.09
C VAL A 17 -6.49 3.22 4.43
N SER A 18 -5.75 2.71 3.45
CA SER A 18 -4.72 1.68 3.64
C SER A 18 -3.61 2.14 4.59
N ALA A 19 -3.07 3.35 4.39
CA ALA A 19 -1.99 3.90 5.20
C ALA A 19 -2.43 4.11 6.67
N ASN A 20 -3.62 4.66 6.89
CA ASN A 20 -4.12 4.86 8.26
C ASN A 20 -4.49 3.54 8.94
N LEU A 21 -5.04 2.56 8.19
CA LEU A 21 -5.30 1.23 8.73
C LEU A 21 -4.01 0.55 9.18
N ALA A 22 -2.96 0.61 8.36
CA ALA A 22 -1.63 0.11 8.72
C ALA A 22 -1.08 0.84 9.97
N ARG A 23 -1.19 2.17 10.01
CA ARG A 23 -0.71 2.99 11.13
C ARG A 23 -1.38 2.64 12.46
N VAL A 24 -2.68 2.39 12.47
CA VAL A 24 -3.45 2.04 13.69
C VAL A 24 -3.21 0.58 14.09
N ARG A 25 -3.08 -0.34 13.12
CA ARG A 25 -2.90 -1.77 13.41
C ARG A 25 -1.48 -2.13 13.82
N GLY A 26 -0.48 -1.31 13.46
CA GLY A 26 0.91 -1.50 13.90
C GLY A 26 1.67 -2.50 13.04
N ASP A 27 2.09 -3.62 13.62
CA ASP A 27 2.93 -4.66 13.00
C ASP A 27 2.24 -5.31 11.79
N VAL A 28 2.41 -4.68 10.62
CA VAL A 28 1.80 -5.08 9.35
C VAL A 28 2.80 -4.92 8.22
N THR A 29 2.69 -5.81 7.25
CA THR A 29 3.21 -5.58 5.92
C THR A 29 2.16 -4.83 5.11
N LEU A 30 2.53 -3.67 4.57
CA LEU A 30 1.70 -2.88 3.68
C LEU A 30 2.22 -3.04 2.25
N LEU A 31 1.38 -3.57 1.36
CA LEU A 31 1.69 -3.75 -0.05
C LEU A 31 0.90 -2.75 -0.88
N ASP A 32 1.60 -1.91 -1.64
CA ASP A 32 1.00 -0.96 -2.56
C ASP A 32 0.89 -1.60 -3.95
N CYS A 33 -0.29 -2.09 -4.28
CA CYS A 33 -0.58 -2.72 -5.57
C CYS A 33 -1.16 -1.73 -6.60
N ASP A 34 -1.11 -0.42 -6.36
CA ASP A 34 -1.53 0.56 -7.36
C ASP A 34 -0.49 0.61 -8.49
N VAL A 35 -0.88 0.15 -9.68
CA VAL A 35 0.00 0.06 -10.86
C VAL A 35 0.25 1.43 -11.47
N GLU A 36 -0.72 2.36 -11.36
CA GLU A 36 -0.60 3.68 -11.99
C GLU A 36 0.23 4.61 -11.10
N GLU A 37 -0.11 4.69 -9.81
CA GLU A 37 0.46 5.70 -8.92
C GLU A 37 0.71 5.15 -7.49
N PRO A 38 1.74 4.28 -7.29
CA PRO A 38 2.10 3.79 -5.96
C PRO A 38 2.65 4.93 -5.11
N ASN A 39 1.97 5.25 -4.02
CA ASN A 39 2.23 6.45 -3.21
C ASN A 39 2.18 6.22 -1.69
N VAL A 40 2.00 4.98 -1.23
CA VAL A 40 1.91 4.70 0.21
C VAL A 40 3.17 5.08 0.98
N HIS A 41 4.33 4.99 0.32
CA HIS A 41 5.65 5.35 0.86
C HIS A 41 5.76 6.84 1.25
N LEU A 42 4.88 7.70 0.73
CA LEU A 42 4.82 9.12 1.12
C LEU A 42 4.18 9.33 2.50
N PHE A 43 3.36 8.38 2.97
CA PHE A 43 2.56 8.53 4.19
C PHE A 43 3.02 7.65 5.34
N VAL A 44 3.81 6.61 5.05
CA VAL A 44 4.25 5.63 6.05
C VAL A 44 5.76 5.47 5.94
N SER A 45 6.46 5.79 7.02
CA SER A 45 7.90 5.51 7.13
C SER A 45 8.08 4.02 7.45
N GLY A 46 8.87 3.33 6.63
CA GLY A 46 9.21 1.93 6.82
C GLY A 46 10.47 1.58 6.03
N GLU A 47 11.18 0.56 6.50
CA GLU A 47 12.25 -0.04 5.72
C GLU A 47 11.62 -0.94 4.66
N PRO A 48 12.02 -0.83 3.38
CA PRO A 48 11.62 -1.79 2.35
C PRO A 48 11.96 -3.20 2.84
N GLN A 49 10.96 -4.07 2.93
CA GLN A 49 11.17 -5.48 3.27
C GLN A 49 11.08 -6.32 2.01
N GLY A 50 12.17 -7.00 1.68
CA GLY A 50 12.31 -7.85 0.50
C GLY A 50 13.14 -7.22 -0.62
N GLU A 51 13.60 -8.07 -1.53
CA GLU A 51 14.21 -7.63 -2.79
C GLU A 51 13.11 -7.10 -3.72
N PRO A 52 13.34 -6.01 -4.48
CA PRO A 52 12.39 -5.54 -5.47
C PRO A 52 12.19 -6.62 -6.55
N GLU A 53 11.02 -7.25 -6.56
CA GLU A 53 10.64 -8.22 -7.58
C GLU A 53 10.12 -7.47 -8.81
N ILE A 54 10.96 -7.37 -9.84
CA ILE A 54 10.55 -6.82 -11.14
C ILE A 54 9.80 -7.93 -11.89
N VAL A 55 8.47 -7.82 -11.94
CA VAL A 55 7.63 -8.66 -12.78
C VAL A 55 7.59 -8.05 -14.18
N SER A 56 8.41 -8.56 -15.10
CA SER A 56 8.32 -8.23 -16.52
C SER A 56 7.19 -9.04 -17.16
N LEU A 57 6.21 -8.35 -17.78
CA LEU A 57 5.19 -8.96 -18.65
C LEU A 57 5.77 -9.35 -20.02
#